data_AF-A0A1V5UIC3-F1
#
_entry.id   AF-A0A1V5UIC3-F1
#
_cell.length_a   1.000
_cell.length_b   1.000
_cell.length_c   1.000
_cell.angle_alpha   90.00
_cell.angle_beta   90.00
_cell.angle_gamma   90.00
#
_symmetry.space_group_name_H-M   'P 1'
#
loop_
_entity.id
_entity.type
_entity.pdbx_description
1 polymer ?
#
loop_
_entity_poly.entity_id
_entity_poly.type
_entity_poly.pdbx_seq_one_letter_code
_entity_poly.pdbx_strand_id
1 'polypeptide(L)'
;MSYEINIHVDKTGTLITNDFPLTISVFKESRRVKLIFTVDTEIDSEYHYLKFTHQKTNYLYRVHDNAFEIPKAVTAWEGRWEISFICCDEPSNSSNVITANYIYASEPIIANIARGNLGNNSTTEEQNLLRELVEGTFDEFEIPNTASFIGSYFLSNYAQAFKLIVPSSIITIKDRILYDSGCTKIIFEEGSQLKTLEDYAIYRIANLGDITLPKSIDTWGKYNLSSCGCGIVRFEAVSNLRTLGSYAFWSIPNLTKLYLPDRLQTLSGGTAVIKSCPQLNEVWIPNTVTSAIPATAIQDCPLLNKITLQSNFNVSANFSNVVNLTKESIVLMFQSLKDLSGAGAKVLTLGVDNLAKCTQAELDIALNKNWSLA
;
A
#
# COMPACT_ATOMS: atom_id res chain seq x y z
N MET A 1 26.16 27.60 32.70
CA MET A 1 25.03 27.92 33.59
C MET A 1 23.76 27.46 32.91
N SER A 2 23.18 26.38 33.41
CA SER A 2 21.85 25.87 33.05
C SER A 2 20.82 27.01 33.12
N TYR A 3 19.84 27.03 32.22
CA TYR A 3 18.67 27.90 32.40
C TYR A 3 17.77 27.22 33.44
N GLU A 4 17.74 27.79 34.64
CA GLU A 4 17.05 27.23 35.80
C GLU A 4 15.74 27.97 36.05
N ILE A 5 14.66 27.20 36.16
CA ILE A 5 13.32 27.71 36.45
C ILE A 5 12.93 27.17 37.81
N ASN A 6 12.73 28.08 38.77
CA ASN A 6 12.30 27.72 40.11
C ASN A 6 10.77 27.68 40.15
N ILE A 7 10.22 26.57 40.63
CA ILE A 7 8.77 26.31 40.68
C ILE A 7 8.40 25.93 42.11
N HIS A 8 7.45 26.66 42.69
CA HIS A 8 6.87 26.32 43.98
C HIS A 8 5.56 25.55 43.78
N VAL A 9 5.37 24.47 44.53
CA VAL A 9 4.13 23.69 44.57
C VAL A 9 3.46 23.95 45.91
N ASP A 10 2.41 24.78 45.90
CA ASP A 10 1.74 25.18 47.14
C ASP A 10 0.81 24.06 47.66
N LYS A 11 0.34 24.18 48.89
CA LYS A 11 -0.57 23.20 49.52
C LYS A 11 -1.91 22.97 48.83
N THR A 12 -2.33 23.87 47.93
CA THR A 12 -3.52 23.66 47.07
C THR A 12 -3.17 22.91 45.79
N GLY A 13 -1.86 22.75 45.57
CA GLY A 13 -1.13 22.19 44.44
C GLY A 13 -1.27 22.94 43.15
N THR A 14 -1.27 24.27 43.29
CA THR A 14 -0.98 25.14 42.17
C THR A 14 0.54 25.21 41.99
N LEU A 15 1.01 25.09 40.74
CA LEU A 15 2.40 25.34 40.39
C LEU A 15 2.60 26.85 40.19
N ILE A 16 3.50 27.46 40.93
CA ILE A 16 3.73 28.92 40.95
C ILE A 16 5.17 29.22 40.52
N THR A 17 5.33 30.03 39.48
CA THR A 17 6.61 30.61 39.06
C THR A 17 6.39 31.94 38.33
N ASN A 18 7.41 32.79 38.30
CA ASN A 18 7.38 34.06 37.55
C ASN A 18 7.60 33.85 36.04
N ASP A 19 7.96 32.64 35.63
CA ASP A 19 8.32 32.30 34.24
C ASP A 19 7.13 31.79 33.39
N PHE A 20 5.88 32.01 33.83
CA PHE A 20 4.69 31.61 33.06
C PHE A 20 4.26 32.64 31.99
N PRO A 21 3.73 32.20 30.82
CA PRO A 21 3.54 30.81 30.40
C PRO A 21 4.87 30.14 30.06
N LEU A 22 5.03 28.89 30.51
CA LEU A 22 6.31 28.20 30.44
C LEU A 22 6.70 27.96 28.98
N THR A 23 7.75 28.62 28.52
CA THR A 23 8.26 28.46 27.16
C THR A 23 9.59 27.73 27.21
N ILE A 24 9.57 26.44 26.85
CA ILE A 24 10.76 25.60 26.86
C ILE A 24 11.33 25.65 25.44
N SER A 25 12.22 26.61 25.19
CA SER A 25 12.82 26.89 23.89
C SER A 25 14.33 27.01 24.01
N VAL A 26 15.07 26.52 23.02
CA VAL A 26 16.54 26.66 22.92
C VAL A 26 16.98 27.98 22.27
N PHE A 27 16.05 28.88 21.91
CA PHE A 27 16.39 30.18 21.28
C PHE A 27 17.18 31.12 22.19
N LYS A 28 17.14 30.94 23.51
CA LYS A 28 18.02 31.63 24.46
C LYS A 28 19.02 30.61 25.03
N GLU A 29 20.26 30.62 24.52
CA GLU A 29 21.48 30.08 25.15
C GLU A 29 21.96 28.64 24.86
N SER A 30 21.35 27.84 23.98
CA SER A 30 21.90 26.53 23.56
C SER A 30 22.24 25.56 24.74
N ARG A 31 21.47 25.61 25.84
CA ARG A 31 21.64 24.76 27.05
C ARG A 31 20.31 24.08 27.42
N ARG A 32 20.37 22.97 28.19
CA ARG A 32 19.17 22.27 28.68
C ARG A 32 18.50 23.04 29.82
N VAL A 33 17.17 23.08 29.82
CA VAL A 33 16.35 23.70 30.87
C VAL A 33 16.26 22.76 32.07
N LYS A 34 16.47 23.31 33.27
CA LYS A 34 16.38 22.57 34.53
C LYS A 34 15.31 23.20 35.41
N LEU A 35 14.36 22.39 35.86
CA LEU A 35 13.30 22.79 36.79
C LEU A 35 13.77 22.46 38.21
N ILE A 36 13.61 23.42 39.13
CA ILE A 36 13.96 23.26 40.54
C ILE A 36 12.70 23.48 41.37
N PHE A 37 12.36 22.52 42.24
CA PHE A 37 11.09 22.48 42.95
C PHE A 37 11.24 22.81 44.44
N THR A 38 10.21 23.43 45.00
CA THR A 38 10.01 23.56 46.44
C THR A 38 8.54 23.26 46.75
N VAL A 39 8.27 22.31 47.64
CA VAL A 39 6.93 21.76 47.89
C VAL A 39 6.51 22.06 49.32
N ASP A 40 5.26 22.49 49.52
CA ASP A 40 4.69 22.66 50.87
C ASP A 40 4.58 21.30 51.58
N THR A 41 5.04 21.24 52.83
CA THR A 41 5.21 20.00 53.60
C THR A 41 3.95 19.17 53.79
N GLU A 42 2.78 19.79 53.74
CA GLU A 42 1.48 19.16 53.97
C GLU A 42 1.02 18.24 52.84
N ILE A 43 1.56 18.42 51.64
CA ILE A 43 1.27 17.59 50.45
C ILE A 43 2.53 16.87 49.93
N ASP A 44 3.65 17.02 50.65
CA ASP A 44 4.94 16.48 50.26
C ASP A 44 5.09 15.01 50.65
N SER A 45 5.99 14.29 49.98
CA SER A 45 6.21 12.86 50.19
C SER A 45 7.60 12.42 49.72
N GLU A 46 7.98 11.18 50.02
CA GLU A 46 9.31 10.62 49.74
C GLU A 46 9.64 10.58 48.23
N TYR A 47 8.62 10.42 47.36
CA TYR A 47 8.84 10.32 45.92
C TYR A 47 8.07 11.41 45.15
N HIS A 48 8.77 12.02 44.20
CA HIS A 48 8.23 13.04 43.30
C HIS A 48 8.34 12.65 41.84
N TYR A 49 7.32 13.01 41.09
CA TYR A 49 7.27 12.77 39.66
C TYR A 49 6.71 13.96 38.92
N LEU A 50 7.20 14.11 37.68
CA LEU A 50 6.58 14.99 36.70
C LEU A 50 5.87 14.14 35.67
N LYS A 51 4.57 14.39 35.54
CA LYS A 51 3.76 13.86 34.47
C LYS A 51 3.68 14.90 33.36
N PHE A 52 4.24 14.55 32.21
CA PHE A 52 4.15 15.33 30.98
C PHE A 52 3.09 14.70 30.09
N THR A 53 2.10 15.48 29.72
CA THR A 53 0.96 15.07 28.90
C THR A 53 0.98 15.88 27.61
N HIS A 54 1.12 15.21 26.48
CA HIS A 54 1.02 15.80 25.15
C HIS A 54 -0.06 15.07 24.37
N GLN A 55 -0.61 15.70 23.34
CA GLN A 55 -1.62 15.08 22.49
C GLN A 55 -1.17 13.74 21.84
N LYS A 56 0.14 13.45 21.80
CA LYS A 56 0.72 12.24 21.18
C LYS A 56 1.40 11.26 22.15
N THR A 57 1.70 11.68 23.38
CA THR A 57 2.45 10.85 24.33
C THR A 57 2.27 11.34 25.76
N ASN A 58 2.52 10.46 26.72
CA ASN A 58 2.62 10.81 28.12
C ASN A 58 3.94 10.27 28.67
N TYR A 59 4.62 11.08 29.47
CA TYR A 59 5.80 10.62 30.18
C TYR A 59 5.64 10.87 31.67
N LEU A 60 6.19 9.95 32.43
CA LEU A 60 6.33 10.10 33.86
C LEU A 60 7.82 9.95 34.17
N TYR A 61 8.41 11.01 34.69
CA TYR A 61 9.80 10.98 35.09
C TYR A 61 9.92 11.23 36.57
N ARG A 62 10.81 10.46 37.20
CA ARG A 62 11.17 10.70 38.59
C ARG A 62 11.98 11.98 38.70
N VAL A 63 11.61 12.80 39.67
CA VAL A 63 12.38 13.99 40.06
C VAL A 63 13.36 13.56 41.15
N HIS A 64 14.61 13.97 41.01
CA HIS A 64 15.69 13.61 41.93
C HIS A 64 16.25 14.88 42.56
N ASP A 65 16.41 14.88 43.88
CA ASP A 65 16.94 16.01 44.65
C ASP A 65 16.22 17.34 44.36
N ASN A 66 14.89 17.27 44.24
CA ASN A 66 14.01 18.39 43.87
C ASN A 66 14.39 19.10 42.57
N ALA A 67 15.13 18.43 41.70
CA ALA A 67 15.61 18.97 40.45
C ALA A 67 15.29 18.03 39.29
N PHE A 68 14.93 18.63 38.15
CA PHE A 68 14.61 17.87 36.95
C PHE A 68 15.13 18.57 35.69
N GLU A 69 16.02 17.89 34.97
CA GLU A 69 16.48 18.35 33.67
C GLU A 69 15.56 17.80 32.57
N ILE A 70 15.03 18.68 31.71
CA ILE A 70 14.06 18.26 30.70
C ILE A 70 14.70 17.27 29.71
N PRO A 71 14.20 16.03 29.61
CA PRO A 71 14.82 14.99 28.81
C PRO A 71 14.47 15.14 27.33
N LYS A 72 15.33 14.57 26.47
CA LYS A 72 15.17 14.62 25.01
C LYS A 72 13.80 14.15 24.52
N ALA A 73 13.22 13.14 25.17
CA ALA A 73 11.93 12.56 24.81
C ALA A 73 10.75 13.55 24.93
N VAL A 74 10.81 14.49 25.89
CA VAL A 74 9.81 15.56 26.02
C VAL A 74 10.02 16.59 24.90
N THR A 75 11.27 17.00 24.65
CA THR A 75 11.60 17.98 23.59
C THR A 75 11.48 17.43 22.15
N ALA A 76 11.26 16.13 21.98
CA ALA A 76 11.08 15.51 20.67
C ALA A 76 9.72 15.87 20.03
N TRP A 77 8.72 16.24 20.85
CA TRP A 77 7.41 16.66 20.40
C TRP A 77 7.21 18.15 20.65
N GLU A 78 7.13 18.91 19.56
CA GLU A 78 6.80 20.34 19.62
C GLU A 78 5.30 20.57 19.86
N GLY A 79 4.99 21.73 20.42
CA GLY A 79 3.62 22.14 20.68
C GLY A 79 3.29 22.20 22.17
N ARG A 80 1.98 22.12 22.45
CA ARG A 80 1.39 22.36 23.77
C ARG A 80 1.49 21.11 24.66
N TRP A 81 2.19 21.23 25.77
CA TRP A 81 2.31 20.21 26.81
C TRP A 81 1.60 20.63 28.08
N GLU A 82 0.94 19.68 28.71
CA GLU A 82 0.35 19.80 30.04
C GLU A 82 1.28 19.10 31.03
N ILE A 83 1.69 19.78 32.10
CA ILE A 83 2.65 19.25 33.05
C ILE A 83 2.03 19.29 34.45
N SER A 84 2.01 18.14 35.12
CA SER A 84 1.57 18.00 36.51
C SER A 84 2.69 17.45 37.37
N PHE A 85 2.80 17.97 38.59
CA PHE A 85 3.70 17.46 39.63
C PHE A 85 2.93 16.54 40.58
N ILE A 86 3.55 15.44 40.98
CA ILE A 86 2.91 14.38 41.75
C ILE A 86 3.80 13.98 42.93
N CYS A 87 3.19 13.85 44.11
CA CYS A 87 3.81 13.36 45.34
C CYS A 87 3.21 12.00 45.73
N CYS A 88 4.06 11.02 46.07
CA CYS A 88 3.61 9.70 46.54
C CYS A 88 4.63 8.99 47.44
N ASP A 89 4.12 8.14 48.32
CA ASP A 89 4.94 7.47 49.36
C ASP A 89 5.70 6.23 48.86
N GLU A 90 5.40 5.74 47.66
CA GLU A 90 6.03 4.54 47.09
C GLU A 90 6.49 4.77 45.64
N PRO A 91 7.58 4.10 45.19
CA PRO A 91 8.10 4.27 43.83
C PRO A 91 7.21 3.61 42.76
N SER A 92 7.25 4.14 41.53
CA SER A 92 6.53 3.54 40.39
C SER A 92 7.10 2.16 40.01
N ASN A 93 6.25 1.25 39.53
CA ASN A 93 6.67 -0.07 39.05
C ASN A 93 7.32 -0.02 37.64
N SER A 94 7.85 -1.16 37.15
CA SER A 94 8.64 -1.29 35.92
C SER A 94 7.93 -0.89 34.61
N SER A 95 6.62 -0.60 34.65
CA SER A 95 5.82 -0.17 33.50
C SER A 95 5.50 1.33 33.52
N ASN A 96 6.14 2.12 34.39
CA ASN A 96 5.93 3.57 34.57
C ASN A 96 4.48 3.97 34.95
N VAL A 97 3.74 3.07 35.61
CA VAL A 97 2.43 3.36 36.19
C VAL A 97 2.60 3.51 37.69
N ILE A 98 2.14 4.63 38.26
CA ILE A 98 2.08 4.80 39.71
C ILE A 98 0.88 4.00 40.21
N THR A 99 1.15 2.86 40.85
CA THR A 99 0.14 2.01 41.51
C THR A 99 0.01 2.29 43.01
N ALA A 100 0.80 3.24 43.52
CA ALA A 100 0.74 3.72 44.89
C ALA A 100 -0.53 4.56 45.14
N ASN A 101 -0.98 4.65 46.39
CA ASN A 101 -1.98 5.64 46.77
C ASN A 101 -1.37 7.04 46.56
N TYR A 102 -1.89 7.82 45.61
CA TYR A 102 -1.48 9.21 45.43
C TYR A 102 -1.78 9.97 46.73
N ILE A 103 -0.81 10.70 47.27
CA ILE A 103 -1.13 11.73 48.27
C ILE A 103 -1.75 12.92 47.54
N TYR A 104 -1.11 13.36 46.45
CA TYR A 104 -1.52 14.58 45.75
C TYR A 104 -1.01 14.66 44.30
N ALA A 105 -1.78 15.28 43.40
CA ALA A 105 -1.39 15.60 42.02
C ALA A 105 -1.86 17.02 41.65
N SER A 106 -0.95 17.85 41.13
CA SER A 106 -1.23 19.24 40.77
C SER A 106 -2.17 19.37 39.56
N GLU A 107 -2.90 20.49 39.48
CA GLU A 107 -3.53 20.89 38.23
C GLU A 107 -2.46 21.06 37.12
N PRO A 108 -2.74 20.65 35.88
CA PRO A 108 -1.77 20.72 34.80
C PRO A 108 -1.53 22.15 34.35
N ILE A 109 -0.26 22.56 34.28
CA ILE A 109 0.14 23.83 33.64
C ILE A 109 0.45 23.62 32.16
N ILE A 110 0.31 24.67 31.38
CA ILE A 110 0.58 24.64 29.93
C ILE A 110 1.99 25.14 29.65
N ALA A 111 2.77 24.32 28.95
CA ALA A 111 4.08 24.68 28.41
C ALA A 111 4.10 24.56 26.88
N ASN A 112 4.76 25.51 26.19
CA ASN A 112 4.96 25.45 24.74
C ASN A 112 6.41 25.09 24.42
N ILE A 113 6.63 24.06 23.61
CA ILE A 113 7.96 23.52 23.26
C ILE A 113 8.27 23.73 21.76
N ALA A 114 9.45 24.29 21.44
CA ALA A 114 9.93 24.54 20.06
C ALA A 114 11.24 23.78 19.72
N ARG A 115 11.44 23.33 18.47
CA ARG A 115 12.50 22.37 18.06
C ARG A 115 13.93 22.94 17.93
N GLY A 116 14.94 22.16 18.38
CA GLY A 116 16.38 22.39 18.11
C GLY A 116 17.40 21.57 18.94
N ASN A 117 17.55 20.26 18.66
CA ASN A 117 18.86 19.57 18.71
C ASN A 117 18.78 18.27 17.87
N LEU A 118 19.84 17.92 17.14
CA LEU A 118 19.89 16.77 16.23
C LEU A 118 19.54 15.44 16.95
N GLY A 119 18.53 14.72 16.43
CA GLY A 119 18.16 13.36 16.86
C GLY A 119 16.74 12.96 16.46
N ASN A 120 16.63 11.95 15.59
CA ASN A 120 15.44 11.48 14.87
C ASN A 120 14.18 11.10 15.70
N ASN A 121 13.03 11.37 15.06
CA ASN A 121 11.75 10.65 14.95
C ASN A 121 11.36 9.58 16.00
N SER A 122 10.18 9.76 16.59
CA SER A 122 9.19 8.68 16.65
C SER A 122 7.88 9.23 16.13
N THR A 123 7.71 9.32 14.81
CA THR A 123 6.37 9.42 14.19
C THR A 123 5.51 8.30 14.80
N THR A 124 4.16 8.35 14.93
CA THR A 124 3.49 7.07 14.60
C THR A 124 3.87 6.77 13.14
N GLU A 125 3.91 5.51 12.74
CA GLU A 125 4.16 5.18 11.32
C GLU A 125 3.26 6.05 10.42
N GLU A 126 1.97 6.11 10.75
CA GLU A 126 0.99 7.02 10.13
C GLU A 126 1.41 8.50 10.11
N GLN A 127 1.97 9.05 11.19
CA GLN A 127 2.41 10.45 11.23
C GLN A 127 3.74 10.69 10.49
N ASN A 128 4.63 9.69 10.43
CA ASN A 128 5.84 9.78 9.60
C ASN A 128 5.42 9.78 8.14
N LEU A 129 4.53 8.87 7.77
CA LEU A 129 3.93 8.76 6.44
C LEU A 129 3.19 10.05 6.07
N LEU A 130 2.34 10.61 6.94
CA LEU A 130 1.65 11.87 6.69
C LEU A 130 2.61 13.06 6.56
N ARG A 131 3.68 13.12 7.36
CA ARG A 131 4.69 14.18 7.24
C ARG A 131 5.43 14.05 5.90
N GLU A 132 5.94 12.87 5.60
CA GLU A 132 6.65 12.62 4.35
C GLU A 132 5.74 12.87 3.14
N LEU A 133 4.45 12.53 3.25
CA LEU A 133 3.43 12.86 2.28
C LEU A 133 3.31 14.37 2.03
N VAL A 134 3.19 15.15 3.11
CA VAL A 134 3.05 16.62 3.04
C VAL A 134 4.34 17.29 2.54
N GLU A 135 5.49 16.81 2.99
CA GLU A 135 6.81 17.33 2.58
C GLU A 135 7.19 16.84 1.17
N GLY A 136 6.56 15.76 0.71
CA GLY A 136 6.84 15.11 -0.56
C GLY A 136 8.25 14.53 -0.60
N THR A 137 8.72 13.89 0.47
CA THR A 137 10.13 13.45 0.60
C THR A 137 10.30 11.93 0.67
N PHE A 138 9.26 11.15 0.39
CA PHE A 138 9.31 9.69 0.51
C PHE A 138 9.69 9.02 -0.82
N ASP A 139 10.59 8.04 -0.72
CA ASP A 139 10.86 7.08 -1.79
C ASP A 139 9.95 5.83 -1.68
N GLU A 140 9.37 5.61 -0.50
CA GLU A 140 8.51 4.47 -0.18
C GLU A 140 7.41 4.94 0.78
N PHE A 141 6.17 4.56 0.48
CA PHE A 141 4.98 4.92 1.23
C PHE A 141 4.24 3.65 1.63
N GLU A 142 4.22 3.35 2.92
CA GLU A 142 3.46 2.23 3.49
C GLU A 142 2.10 2.71 3.96
N ILE A 143 1.02 1.99 3.67
CA ILE A 143 -0.28 2.30 4.24
C ILE A 143 -0.34 1.66 5.64
N PRO A 144 -0.81 2.35 6.68
CA PRO A 144 -0.93 1.76 8.01
C PRO A 144 -1.83 0.51 8.00
N ASN A 145 -1.38 -0.56 8.67
CA ASN A 145 -2.13 -1.84 8.76
C ASN A 145 -3.48 -1.74 9.51
N THR A 146 -3.80 -0.58 10.09
CA THR A 146 -5.10 -0.26 10.68
C THR A 146 -6.13 0.14 9.62
N ALA A 147 -5.69 0.51 8.42
CA ALA A 147 -6.57 0.89 7.32
C ALA A 147 -7.23 -0.34 6.70
N SER A 148 -8.53 -0.21 6.39
CA SER A 148 -9.32 -1.23 5.68
C SER A 148 -9.61 -0.85 4.22
N PHE A 149 -9.33 0.40 3.82
CA PHE A 149 -9.47 0.87 2.44
C PHE A 149 -8.46 1.96 2.10
N ILE A 150 -8.18 2.15 0.80
CA ILE A 150 -7.46 3.33 0.27
C ILE A 150 -8.47 4.24 -0.42
N GLY A 151 -8.53 5.51 -0.01
CA GLY A 151 -9.51 6.50 -0.51
C GLY A 151 -9.23 6.96 -1.94
N SER A 152 -10.27 7.44 -2.63
CA SER A 152 -10.14 7.93 -4.01
C SER A 152 -9.13 9.07 -4.11
N TYR A 153 -8.38 9.13 -5.22
CA TYR A 153 -7.38 10.18 -5.49
C TYR A 153 -6.23 10.31 -4.48
N PHE A 154 -6.00 9.30 -3.63
CA PHE A 154 -5.07 9.34 -2.49
C PHE A 154 -3.73 10.07 -2.75
N LEU A 155 -3.00 9.67 -3.80
CA LEU A 155 -1.74 10.29 -4.26
C LEU A 155 -1.82 10.67 -5.74
N SER A 156 -3.00 11.11 -6.19
CA SER A 156 -3.19 11.57 -7.56
C SER A 156 -2.29 12.77 -7.87
N ASN A 157 -1.66 12.76 -9.05
CA ASN A 157 -0.73 13.79 -9.55
C ASN A 157 0.52 13.99 -8.69
N TYR A 158 0.83 13.08 -7.76
CA TYR A 158 2.08 13.13 -7.01
C TYR A 158 3.24 12.77 -7.94
N ALA A 159 3.94 13.77 -8.47
CA ALA A 159 4.88 13.59 -9.58
C ALA A 159 6.22 12.94 -9.21
N GLN A 160 6.59 12.94 -7.93
CA GLN A 160 7.87 12.35 -7.51
C GLN A 160 7.82 10.83 -7.57
N ALA A 161 8.98 10.20 -7.74
CA ALA A 161 9.09 8.76 -7.80
C ALA A 161 8.98 8.15 -6.40
N PHE A 162 8.10 7.16 -6.22
CA PHE A 162 7.95 6.45 -4.96
C PHE A 162 7.48 5.01 -5.16
N LYS A 163 7.50 4.19 -4.11
CA LYS A 163 6.88 2.87 -4.05
C LYS A 163 5.71 2.90 -3.08
N LEU A 164 4.62 2.18 -3.37
CA LEU A 164 3.48 2.02 -2.46
C LEU A 164 3.48 0.60 -1.87
N ILE A 165 3.45 0.48 -0.55
CA ILE A 165 3.22 -0.78 0.17
C ILE A 165 1.78 -0.80 0.66
N VAL A 166 1.03 -1.82 0.24
CA VAL A 166 -0.37 -2.05 0.56
C VAL A 166 -0.44 -3.18 1.58
N PRO A 167 -0.82 -2.90 2.84
CA PRO A 167 -0.80 -3.87 3.90
C PRO A 167 -1.90 -4.90 3.72
N SER A 168 -1.72 -6.04 4.39
CA SER A 168 -2.62 -7.18 4.24
C SER A 168 -4.06 -6.88 4.68
N SER A 169 -4.27 -5.85 5.51
CA SER A 169 -5.58 -5.42 6.03
C SER A 169 -6.49 -4.74 5.00
N ILE A 170 -5.96 -4.26 3.88
CA ILE A 170 -6.75 -3.52 2.90
C ILE A 170 -7.75 -4.44 2.21
N ILE A 171 -9.03 -4.04 2.25
CA ILE A 171 -10.15 -4.75 1.61
C ILE A 171 -10.51 -4.12 0.27
N THR A 172 -10.44 -2.79 0.18
CA THR A 172 -10.87 -2.03 -1.01
C THR A 172 -9.86 -0.95 -1.39
N ILE A 173 -9.53 -0.87 -2.68
CA ILE A 173 -8.84 0.27 -3.27
C ILE A 173 -9.84 1.01 -4.16
N LYS A 174 -10.11 2.27 -3.82
CA LYS A 174 -11.07 3.12 -4.53
C LYS A 174 -10.50 3.67 -5.84
N ASP A 175 -11.30 4.44 -6.58
CA ASP A 175 -10.90 4.98 -7.87
C ASP A 175 -9.70 5.95 -7.79
N ARG A 176 -8.80 5.84 -8.77
CA ARG A 176 -7.73 6.80 -9.05
C ARG A 176 -6.74 7.06 -7.91
N ILE A 177 -6.45 6.08 -7.06
CA ILE A 177 -5.56 6.28 -5.90
C ILE A 177 -4.17 6.84 -6.27
N LEU A 178 -3.71 6.60 -7.50
CA LEU A 178 -2.38 6.94 -7.99
C LEU A 178 -2.41 7.60 -9.38
N TYR A 179 -3.54 8.21 -9.78
CA TYR A 179 -3.74 8.78 -11.12
C TYR A 179 -2.65 9.81 -11.48
N ASP A 180 -1.99 9.66 -12.62
CA ASP A 180 -0.89 10.52 -13.10
C ASP A 180 0.22 10.75 -12.03
N SER A 181 0.47 9.75 -11.18
CA SER A 181 1.53 9.79 -10.16
C SER A 181 2.87 9.20 -10.66
N GLY A 182 3.96 9.54 -9.97
CA GLY A 182 5.30 8.99 -10.16
C GLY A 182 5.51 7.61 -9.51
N CYS A 183 4.46 6.92 -9.07
CA CYS A 183 4.58 5.60 -8.45
C CYS A 183 5.30 4.62 -9.38
N THR A 184 6.36 4.01 -8.87
CA THR A 184 7.25 3.09 -9.61
C THR A 184 7.01 1.63 -9.27
N LYS A 185 6.35 1.35 -8.13
CA LYS A 185 6.07 -0.02 -7.69
C LYS A 185 4.91 -0.03 -6.70
N ILE A 186 4.05 -1.04 -6.82
CA ILE A 186 3.03 -1.35 -5.82
C ILE A 186 3.35 -2.74 -5.26
N ILE A 187 3.45 -2.85 -3.95
CA ILE A 187 3.75 -4.09 -3.23
C ILE A 187 2.53 -4.42 -2.37
N PHE A 188 1.92 -5.59 -2.58
CA PHE A 188 0.90 -6.10 -1.68
C PHE A 188 1.56 -7.05 -0.69
N GLU A 189 1.31 -6.85 0.60
CA GLU A 189 1.84 -7.74 1.63
C GLU A 189 1.28 -9.17 1.53
N GLU A 190 2.07 -10.12 2.05
CA GLU A 190 1.65 -11.52 2.15
C GLU A 190 0.35 -11.64 2.95
N GLY A 191 -0.55 -12.51 2.49
CA GLY A 191 -1.85 -12.69 3.14
C GLY A 191 -2.84 -11.55 2.89
N SER A 192 -2.64 -10.75 1.83
CA SER A 192 -3.55 -9.68 1.43
C SER A 192 -5.03 -10.10 1.45
N GLN A 193 -5.86 -9.23 2.04
CA GLN A 193 -7.32 -9.36 2.09
C GLN A 193 -8.03 -8.55 1.02
N LEU A 194 -7.28 -7.96 0.06
CA LEU A 194 -7.82 -7.08 -0.98
C LEU A 194 -8.88 -7.80 -1.81
N LYS A 195 -10.12 -7.33 -1.75
CA LYS A 195 -11.27 -7.87 -2.50
C LYS A 195 -11.55 -7.04 -3.74
N THR A 196 -11.57 -5.72 -3.58
CA THR A 196 -12.14 -4.82 -4.58
C THR A 196 -11.10 -3.83 -5.09
N LEU A 197 -10.92 -3.81 -6.41
CA LEU A 197 -10.37 -2.68 -7.15
C LEU A 197 -11.53 -1.97 -7.85
N GLU A 198 -11.85 -0.73 -7.46
CA GLU A 198 -12.89 0.05 -8.13
C GLU A 198 -12.47 0.48 -9.55
N ASP A 199 -13.39 1.08 -10.31
CA ASP A 199 -13.10 1.63 -11.64
C ASP A 199 -11.92 2.61 -11.55
N TYR A 200 -10.92 2.48 -12.44
CA TYR A 200 -9.73 3.32 -12.49
C TYR A 200 -8.85 3.31 -11.22
N ALA A 201 -8.96 2.33 -10.32
CA ALA A 201 -8.18 2.30 -9.07
C ALA A 201 -6.67 2.40 -9.32
N ILE A 202 -6.14 1.60 -10.24
CA ILE A 202 -4.74 1.66 -10.70
C ILE A 202 -4.76 2.10 -12.17
N TYR A 203 -4.64 3.39 -12.45
CA TYR A 203 -4.84 3.93 -13.79
C TYR A 203 -3.86 5.07 -14.08
N ARG A 204 -3.27 5.10 -15.28
CA ARG A 204 -2.30 6.13 -15.71
C ARG A 204 -1.15 6.34 -14.74
N ILE A 205 -0.39 5.27 -14.50
CA ILE A 205 0.83 5.32 -13.69
C ILE A 205 2.00 5.04 -14.61
N ALA A 206 2.53 6.07 -15.25
CA ALA A 206 3.42 5.96 -16.40
C ALA A 206 4.70 5.14 -16.14
N ASN A 207 5.20 5.17 -14.91
CA ASN A 207 6.45 4.52 -14.51
C ASN A 207 6.24 3.28 -13.64
N LEU A 208 5.01 2.76 -13.55
CA LEU A 208 4.74 1.56 -12.75
C LEU A 208 5.59 0.39 -13.25
N GLY A 209 6.38 -0.23 -12.40
CA GLY A 209 7.13 -1.45 -12.72
C GLY A 209 6.24 -2.68 -12.80
N ASP A 210 6.85 -3.86 -12.85
CA ASP A 210 6.13 -5.14 -12.79
C ASP A 210 5.22 -5.20 -11.56
N ILE A 211 4.04 -5.79 -11.72
CA ILE A 211 3.04 -5.89 -10.66
C ILE A 211 2.53 -7.33 -10.53
N THR A 212 2.44 -7.79 -9.27
CA THR A 212 1.79 -9.06 -8.91
C THR A 212 0.57 -8.74 -8.05
N LEU A 213 -0.61 -9.14 -8.53
CA LEU A 213 -1.88 -8.84 -7.89
C LEU A 213 -2.28 -9.98 -6.93
N PRO A 214 -2.76 -9.68 -5.72
CA PRO A 214 -3.07 -10.70 -4.73
C PRO A 214 -4.22 -11.62 -5.16
N LYS A 215 -4.18 -12.88 -4.72
CA LYS A 215 -5.19 -13.90 -5.07
C LYS A 215 -6.58 -13.60 -4.50
N SER A 216 -6.64 -12.72 -3.51
CA SER A 216 -7.86 -12.36 -2.78
C SER A 216 -8.87 -11.56 -3.59
N ILE A 217 -8.43 -10.89 -4.68
CA ILE A 217 -9.27 -9.99 -5.48
C ILE A 217 -10.43 -10.76 -6.10
N ASP A 218 -11.65 -10.28 -5.87
CA ASP A 218 -12.88 -10.82 -6.44
C ASP A 218 -13.52 -9.86 -7.45
N THR A 219 -13.30 -8.56 -7.29
CA THR A 219 -13.96 -7.50 -8.05
C THR A 219 -12.92 -6.61 -8.73
N TRP A 220 -13.02 -6.51 -10.06
CA TRP A 220 -12.11 -5.72 -10.90
C TRP A 220 -12.87 -4.68 -11.73
N GLY A 221 -12.75 -3.42 -11.36
CA GLY A 221 -13.34 -2.29 -12.06
C GLY A 221 -12.73 -2.01 -13.44
N LYS A 222 -13.39 -1.17 -14.22
CA LYS A 222 -12.97 -0.76 -15.58
C LYS A 222 -11.64 -0.02 -15.54
N TYR A 223 -10.86 -0.11 -16.62
CA TYR A 223 -9.59 0.61 -16.83
C TYR A 223 -8.49 0.36 -15.78
N ASN A 224 -8.65 -0.60 -14.87
CA ASN A 224 -7.56 -0.98 -13.96
C ASN A 224 -6.38 -1.57 -14.74
N LEU A 225 -5.20 -0.99 -14.50
CA LEU A 225 -3.92 -1.11 -15.20
C LEU A 225 -3.83 -0.42 -16.56
N SER A 226 -4.87 0.27 -17.01
CA SER A 226 -4.80 1.01 -18.27
C SER A 226 -3.80 2.16 -18.19
N SER A 227 -3.00 2.31 -19.26
CA SER A 227 -1.96 3.34 -19.37
C SER A 227 -0.92 3.32 -18.23
N CYS A 228 -0.70 2.16 -17.60
CA CYS A 228 0.37 1.97 -16.64
C CYS A 228 1.69 1.57 -17.33
N GLY A 229 2.82 1.85 -16.68
CA GLY A 229 4.17 1.56 -17.21
C GLY A 229 4.65 0.12 -17.10
N CYS A 230 3.80 -0.81 -16.62
CA CYS A 230 4.23 -2.12 -16.15
C CYS A 230 4.77 -3.00 -17.30
N GLY A 231 5.89 -3.68 -17.03
CA GLY A 231 6.54 -4.60 -17.96
C GLY A 231 5.89 -5.98 -17.94
N ILE A 232 5.51 -6.45 -16.76
CA ILE A 232 4.85 -7.73 -16.55
C ILE A 232 3.71 -7.58 -15.55
N VAL A 233 2.56 -8.16 -15.89
CA VAL A 233 1.42 -8.31 -14.99
C VAL A 233 1.21 -9.78 -14.66
N ARG A 234 1.15 -10.09 -13.37
CA ARG A 234 0.86 -11.42 -12.83
C ARG A 234 -0.20 -11.35 -11.74
N PHE A 235 -0.86 -12.47 -11.51
CA PHE A 235 -1.71 -12.67 -10.35
C PHE A 235 -1.08 -13.78 -9.50
N GLU A 236 -1.22 -13.69 -8.19
CA GLU A 236 -0.88 -14.82 -7.33
C GLU A 236 -1.66 -16.08 -7.71
N ALA A 237 -1.03 -17.23 -7.51
CA ALA A 237 -1.63 -18.52 -7.81
C ALA A 237 -2.95 -18.70 -7.07
N VAL A 238 -3.89 -19.37 -7.73
CA VAL A 238 -5.26 -19.63 -7.23
C VAL A 238 -6.04 -18.32 -6.99
N SER A 239 -5.80 -17.30 -7.81
CA SER A 239 -6.56 -16.05 -7.82
C SER A 239 -8.07 -16.31 -7.85
N ASN A 240 -8.84 -15.59 -7.02
CA ASN A 240 -10.30 -15.67 -7.00
C ASN A 240 -10.98 -14.93 -8.16
N LEU A 241 -10.22 -14.14 -8.91
CA LEU A 241 -10.77 -13.23 -9.89
C LEU A 241 -11.43 -13.98 -11.05
N ARG A 242 -12.73 -13.75 -11.23
CA ARG A 242 -13.56 -14.44 -12.24
C ARG A 242 -13.75 -13.62 -13.51
N THR A 243 -13.76 -12.30 -13.40
CA THR A 243 -14.03 -11.38 -14.50
C THR A 243 -13.06 -10.22 -14.44
N LEU A 244 -12.80 -9.62 -15.60
CA LEU A 244 -12.03 -8.38 -15.73
C LEU A 244 -12.98 -7.29 -16.22
N GLY A 245 -12.83 -6.09 -15.66
CA GLY A 245 -13.50 -4.90 -16.14
C GLY A 245 -13.11 -4.53 -17.57
N SER A 246 -13.99 -3.80 -18.26
CA SER A 246 -13.69 -3.26 -19.60
C SER A 246 -12.38 -2.48 -19.61
N TYR A 247 -11.58 -2.64 -20.67
CA TYR A 247 -10.31 -1.94 -20.86
C TYR A 247 -9.25 -2.18 -19.75
N ALA A 248 -9.30 -3.32 -19.05
CA ALA A 248 -8.31 -3.67 -18.03
C ALA A 248 -6.87 -3.50 -18.54
N PHE A 249 -6.53 -4.10 -19.68
CA PHE A 249 -5.19 -4.00 -20.26
C PHE A 249 -5.19 -3.11 -21.51
N TRP A 250 -5.66 -1.87 -21.35
CA TRP A 250 -5.67 -0.88 -22.43
C TRP A 250 -4.46 0.05 -22.38
N SER A 251 -3.73 0.14 -23.50
CA SER A 251 -2.66 1.11 -23.73
C SER A 251 -1.51 1.01 -22.72
N ILE A 252 -1.04 -0.19 -22.38
CA ILE A 252 0.08 -0.41 -21.46
C ILE A 252 1.39 -0.42 -22.29
N PRO A 253 2.16 0.69 -22.33
CA PRO A 253 3.24 0.90 -23.30
C PRO A 253 4.38 -0.12 -23.19
N ASN A 254 4.71 -0.57 -21.99
CA ASN A 254 5.88 -1.43 -21.74
C ASN A 254 5.52 -2.89 -21.48
N LEU A 255 4.23 -3.25 -21.50
CA LEU A 255 3.80 -4.61 -21.17
C LEU A 255 4.40 -5.59 -22.15
N THR A 256 5.27 -6.48 -21.67
CA THR A 256 5.89 -7.56 -22.46
C THR A 256 5.18 -8.88 -22.25
N LYS A 257 4.73 -9.15 -21.01
CA LYS A 257 4.09 -10.41 -20.63
C LYS A 257 2.84 -10.17 -19.78
N LEU A 258 1.78 -10.90 -20.11
CA LEU A 258 0.53 -10.89 -19.34
C LEU A 258 0.13 -12.31 -18.95
N TYR A 259 0.07 -12.56 -17.65
CA TYR A 259 -0.44 -13.82 -17.09
C TYR A 259 -1.82 -13.55 -16.51
N LEU A 260 -2.87 -14.07 -17.15
CA LEU A 260 -4.25 -13.92 -16.68
C LEU A 260 -4.50 -14.77 -15.41
N PRO A 261 -5.49 -14.43 -14.56
CA PRO A 261 -5.71 -15.12 -13.30
C PRO A 261 -6.28 -16.53 -13.49
N ASP A 262 -5.81 -17.50 -12.70
CA ASP A 262 -6.13 -18.94 -12.82
C ASP A 262 -7.61 -19.31 -12.84
N ARG A 263 -8.49 -18.44 -12.33
CA ARG A 263 -9.95 -18.69 -12.23
C ARG A 263 -10.80 -17.82 -13.14
N LEU A 264 -10.18 -17.09 -14.08
CA LEU A 264 -10.86 -16.24 -15.03
C LEU A 264 -11.89 -17.04 -15.83
N GLN A 265 -13.13 -16.57 -15.88
CA GLN A 265 -14.25 -17.22 -16.58
C GLN A 265 -14.53 -16.59 -17.94
N THR A 266 -14.21 -15.30 -18.10
CA THR A 266 -14.49 -14.53 -19.31
C THR A 266 -13.29 -13.68 -19.72
N LEU A 267 -12.92 -13.76 -21.00
CA LEU A 267 -12.01 -12.82 -21.67
C LEU A 267 -12.78 -12.09 -22.77
N SER A 268 -13.93 -11.53 -22.39
CA SER A 268 -14.86 -10.87 -23.29
C SER A 268 -15.62 -9.80 -22.50
N GLY A 269 -15.68 -8.58 -23.03
CA GLY A 269 -16.54 -7.50 -22.55
C GLY A 269 -17.20 -6.80 -23.73
N GLY A 270 -18.05 -5.80 -23.47
CA GLY A 270 -18.61 -4.96 -24.55
C GLY A 270 -17.53 -4.24 -25.38
N THR A 271 -16.27 -4.25 -24.90
CA THR A 271 -15.08 -3.67 -25.51
C THR A 271 -13.88 -4.59 -25.26
N ALA A 272 -12.77 -4.38 -25.99
CA ALA A 272 -11.54 -5.19 -25.85
C ALA A 272 -10.99 -5.21 -24.41
N VAL A 273 -10.47 -6.36 -23.97
CA VAL A 273 -9.86 -6.53 -22.64
C VAL A 273 -8.36 -6.21 -22.70
N ILE A 274 -7.69 -6.65 -23.77
CA ILE A 274 -6.27 -6.39 -24.06
C ILE A 274 -6.22 -5.57 -25.35
N LYS A 275 -5.80 -4.31 -25.26
CA LYS A 275 -5.82 -3.41 -26.42
C LYS A 275 -4.65 -2.44 -26.42
N SER A 276 -4.03 -2.23 -27.57
CA SER A 276 -3.00 -1.20 -27.78
C SER A 276 -1.77 -1.36 -26.86
N CYS A 277 -1.32 -2.59 -26.63
CA CYS A 277 -0.09 -2.88 -25.88
C CYS A 277 1.06 -3.15 -26.86
N PRO A 278 1.87 -2.14 -27.23
CA PRO A 278 2.80 -2.24 -28.36
C PRO A 278 3.98 -3.20 -28.12
N GLN A 279 4.34 -3.43 -26.85
CA GLN A 279 5.46 -4.31 -26.47
C GLN A 279 5.03 -5.73 -26.09
N LEU A 280 3.72 -6.02 -26.07
CA LEU A 280 3.19 -7.28 -25.55
C LEU A 280 3.57 -8.40 -26.52
N ASN A 281 4.38 -9.35 -26.05
CA ASN A 281 4.84 -10.48 -26.84
C ASN A 281 4.30 -11.83 -26.38
N GLU A 282 3.88 -11.94 -25.10
CA GLU A 282 3.41 -13.19 -24.51
C GLU A 282 2.15 -12.99 -23.66
N VAL A 283 1.11 -13.79 -23.94
CA VAL A 283 -0.11 -13.88 -23.12
C VAL A 283 -0.33 -15.33 -22.67
N TRP A 284 -0.57 -15.52 -21.38
CA TRP A 284 -1.02 -16.81 -20.82
C TRP A 284 -2.51 -16.76 -20.48
N ILE A 285 -3.27 -17.76 -20.94
CA ILE A 285 -4.73 -17.83 -20.78
C ILE A 285 -5.09 -19.13 -20.00
N PRO A 286 -5.85 -19.02 -18.89
CA PRO A 286 -6.24 -20.18 -18.09
C PRO A 286 -7.29 -21.05 -18.81
N ASN A 287 -7.38 -22.32 -18.42
CA ASN A 287 -8.36 -23.26 -18.95
C ASN A 287 -9.76 -23.09 -18.31
N THR A 288 -9.90 -22.16 -17.36
CA THR A 288 -11.14 -21.85 -16.66
C THR A 288 -12.07 -20.91 -17.44
N VAL A 289 -11.61 -20.35 -18.56
CA VAL A 289 -12.45 -19.52 -19.43
C VAL A 289 -13.57 -20.39 -20.01
N THR A 290 -14.82 -20.00 -19.78
CA THR A 290 -16.00 -20.76 -20.19
C THR A 290 -16.75 -20.12 -21.36
N SER A 291 -16.53 -18.83 -21.61
CA SER A 291 -17.20 -18.07 -22.67
C SER A 291 -16.31 -17.90 -23.90
N ALA A 292 -16.91 -17.95 -25.09
CA ALA A 292 -16.17 -17.79 -26.34
C ALA A 292 -15.34 -16.50 -26.35
N ILE A 293 -14.08 -16.60 -26.77
CA ILE A 293 -13.17 -15.44 -26.85
C ILE A 293 -13.33 -14.81 -28.24
N PRO A 294 -13.90 -13.61 -28.37
CA PRO A 294 -14.05 -12.96 -29.66
C PRO A 294 -12.71 -12.38 -30.16
N ALA A 295 -12.59 -12.14 -31.47
CA ALA A 295 -11.41 -11.46 -32.04
C ALA A 295 -11.14 -10.11 -31.38
N THR A 296 -12.18 -9.45 -30.87
CA THR A 296 -12.09 -8.16 -30.18
C THR A 296 -11.46 -8.24 -28.79
N ALA A 297 -11.28 -9.43 -28.22
CA ALA A 297 -10.69 -9.58 -26.88
C ALA A 297 -9.23 -9.07 -26.81
N ILE A 298 -8.48 -9.26 -27.91
CA ILE A 298 -7.08 -8.86 -28.07
C ILE A 298 -6.96 -8.03 -29.35
N GLN A 299 -6.59 -6.77 -29.24
CA GLN A 299 -6.49 -5.83 -30.37
C GLN A 299 -5.22 -4.98 -30.30
N ASP A 300 -4.71 -4.54 -31.45
CA ASP A 300 -3.61 -3.57 -31.55
C ASP A 300 -2.36 -3.94 -30.71
N CYS A 301 -1.99 -5.23 -30.68
CA CYS A 301 -0.79 -5.74 -29.99
C CYS A 301 0.19 -6.28 -31.03
N PRO A 302 0.92 -5.41 -31.77
CA PRO A 302 1.66 -5.79 -32.97
C PRO A 302 2.83 -6.75 -32.72
N LEU A 303 3.41 -6.77 -31.52
CA LEU A 303 4.51 -7.68 -31.17
C LEU A 303 4.06 -9.01 -30.56
N LEU A 304 2.74 -9.22 -30.39
CA LEU A 304 2.21 -10.43 -29.77
C LEU A 304 2.44 -11.63 -30.69
N ASN A 305 3.37 -12.48 -30.28
CA ASN A 305 3.83 -13.63 -31.06
C ASN A 305 3.71 -14.96 -30.31
N LYS A 306 3.31 -14.92 -29.03
CA LYS A 306 3.10 -16.10 -28.21
C LYS A 306 1.81 -16.00 -27.40
N ILE A 307 0.89 -16.93 -27.64
CA ILE A 307 -0.24 -17.22 -26.77
C ILE A 307 -0.03 -18.63 -26.19
N THR A 308 -0.10 -18.73 -24.87
CA THR A 308 -0.05 -20.00 -24.15
C THR A 308 -1.42 -20.27 -23.55
N LEU A 309 -2.01 -21.42 -23.89
CA LEU A 309 -3.23 -21.90 -23.28
C LEU A 309 -2.86 -22.90 -22.18
N GLN A 310 -3.51 -22.82 -21.03
CA GLN A 310 -3.38 -23.87 -20.01
C GLN A 310 -3.96 -25.20 -20.54
N SER A 311 -3.37 -26.32 -20.10
CA SER A 311 -3.81 -27.67 -20.49
C SER A 311 -5.31 -27.88 -20.30
N ASN A 312 -5.95 -28.66 -21.18
CA ASN A 312 -7.40 -28.90 -21.20
C ASN A 312 -8.23 -27.64 -21.50
N PHE A 313 -7.68 -26.71 -22.29
CA PHE A 313 -8.42 -25.53 -22.75
C PHE A 313 -9.65 -25.96 -23.55
N ASN A 314 -10.83 -25.47 -23.17
CA ASN A 314 -12.12 -26.02 -23.61
C ASN A 314 -13.12 -24.91 -23.98
N VAL A 315 -12.71 -23.93 -24.78
CA VAL A 315 -13.59 -22.87 -25.26
C VAL A 315 -13.20 -22.40 -26.65
N SER A 316 -14.18 -22.06 -27.49
CA SER A 316 -13.88 -21.50 -28.81
C SER A 316 -13.19 -20.15 -28.65
N ALA A 317 -12.13 -19.91 -29.41
CA ALA A 317 -11.33 -18.71 -29.29
C ALA A 317 -10.95 -18.17 -30.66
N ASN A 318 -11.09 -16.86 -30.85
CA ASN A 318 -10.70 -16.18 -32.06
C ASN A 318 -9.53 -15.22 -31.78
N PHE A 319 -8.36 -15.60 -32.27
CA PHE A 319 -7.11 -14.86 -32.21
C PHE A 319 -6.69 -14.33 -33.59
N SER A 320 -7.62 -14.16 -34.54
CA SER A 320 -7.32 -13.69 -35.90
C SER A 320 -6.67 -12.30 -35.95
N ASN A 321 -6.84 -11.48 -34.90
CA ASN A 321 -6.19 -10.18 -34.76
C ASN A 321 -4.73 -10.27 -34.32
N VAL A 322 -4.25 -11.45 -33.93
CA VAL A 322 -2.86 -11.71 -33.50
C VAL A 322 -2.10 -12.34 -34.66
N VAL A 323 -1.66 -11.51 -35.60
CA VAL A 323 -1.11 -11.97 -36.90
C VAL A 323 0.33 -12.50 -36.84
N ASN A 324 1.02 -12.30 -35.73
CA ASN A 324 2.47 -12.57 -35.60
C ASN A 324 2.80 -13.81 -34.77
N LEU A 325 1.85 -14.74 -34.55
CA LEU A 325 2.12 -15.95 -33.77
C LEU A 325 3.26 -16.79 -34.35
N THR A 326 4.15 -17.27 -33.48
CA THR A 326 5.19 -18.23 -33.87
C THR A 326 4.59 -19.61 -34.11
N LYS A 327 5.19 -20.41 -34.99
CA LYS A 327 4.79 -21.81 -35.20
C LYS A 327 4.79 -22.61 -33.90
N GLU A 328 5.83 -22.42 -33.07
CA GLU A 328 5.94 -23.07 -31.76
C GLU A 328 4.75 -22.74 -30.85
N SER A 329 4.37 -21.46 -30.75
CA SER A 329 3.19 -21.05 -29.99
C SER A 329 1.92 -21.73 -30.51
N ILE A 330 1.73 -21.82 -31.82
CA ILE A 330 0.54 -22.43 -32.43
C ILE A 330 0.47 -23.92 -32.08
N VAL A 331 1.56 -24.67 -32.23
CA VAL A 331 1.63 -26.10 -31.89
C VAL A 331 1.37 -26.33 -30.41
N LEU A 332 1.94 -25.50 -29.51
CA LEU A 332 1.67 -25.58 -28.07
C LEU A 332 0.20 -25.31 -27.73
N MET A 333 -0.46 -24.39 -28.45
CA MET A 333 -1.89 -24.18 -28.29
C MET A 333 -2.68 -25.45 -28.66
N PHE A 334 -2.41 -26.06 -29.82
CA PHE A 334 -3.09 -27.29 -30.25
C PHE A 334 -2.92 -28.44 -29.25
N GLN A 335 -1.71 -28.59 -28.69
CA GLN A 335 -1.43 -29.58 -27.66
C GLN A 335 -2.24 -29.34 -26.37
N SER A 336 -2.50 -28.08 -26.03
CA SER A 336 -3.23 -27.69 -24.82
C SER A 336 -4.76 -27.79 -24.94
N LEU A 337 -5.29 -27.91 -26.16
CA LEU A 337 -6.73 -28.08 -26.41
C LEU A 337 -7.25 -29.38 -25.78
N LYS A 338 -8.43 -29.31 -25.18
CA LYS A 338 -9.17 -30.48 -24.69
C LYS A 338 -9.54 -31.39 -25.86
N ASP A 339 -9.44 -32.70 -25.64
CA ASP A 339 -10.01 -33.69 -26.57
C ASP A 339 -11.55 -33.65 -26.53
N LEU A 340 -12.16 -33.34 -27.66
CA LEU A 340 -13.62 -33.25 -27.85
C LEU A 340 -14.17 -34.42 -28.68
N SER A 341 -13.42 -35.53 -28.78
CA SER A 341 -13.89 -36.77 -29.39
C SER A 341 -15.13 -37.27 -28.66
N GLY A 342 -16.31 -37.11 -29.27
CA GLY A 342 -17.62 -37.44 -28.67
C GLY A 342 -18.41 -36.24 -28.12
N ALA A 343 -17.93 -35.01 -28.30
CA ALA A 343 -18.65 -33.78 -27.97
C ALA A 343 -18.85 -32.90 -29.21
N GLY A 344 -19.57 -31.79 -29.07
CA GLY A 344 -19.68 -30.78 -30.11
C GLY A 344 -18.33 -30.12 -30.40
N ALA A 345 -18.00 -29.97 -31.68
CA ALA A 345 -16.76 -29.34 -32.13
C ALA A 345 -16.66 -27.88 -31.65
N LYS A 346 -15.44 -27.42 -31.40
CA LYS A 346 -15.12 -26.02 -31.07
C LYS A 346 -14.18 -25.43 -32.11
N VAL A 347 -14.13 -24.11 -32.18
CA VAL A 347 -13.36 -23.40 -33.20
C VAL A 347 -12.20 -22.65 -32.54
N LEU A 348 -11.00 -22.85 -33.07
CA LEU A 348 -9.85 -22.01 -32.81
C LEU A 348 -9.51 -21.24 -34.09
N THR A 349 -9.82 -19.95 -34.11
CA THR A 349 -9.54 -19.07 -35.25
C THR A 349 -8.18 -18.40 -35.05
N LEU A 350 -7.22 -18.69 -35.91
CA LEU A 350 -5.87 -18.11 -35.91
C LEU A 350 -5.61 -17.24 -37.16
N GLY A 351 -6.44 -17.37 -38.20
CA GLY A 351 -6.24 -16.69 -39.48
C GLY A 351 -5.23 -17.38 -40.39
N VAL A 352 -5.39 -17.13 -41.69
CA VAL A 352 -4.67 -17.86 -42.76
C VAL A 352 -3.15 -17.76 -42.64
N ASP A 353 -2.59 -16.60 -42.30
CA ASP A 353 -1.14 -16.39 -42.23
C ASP A 353 -0.50 -17.15 -41.07
N ASN A 354 -1.23 -17.31 -39.96
CA ASN A 354 -0.76 -18.12 -38.83
C ASN A 354 -0.85 -19.61 -39.15
N LEU A 355 -1.97 -20.06 -39.72
CA LEU A 355 -2.16 -21.47 -40.08
C LEU A 355 -1.16 -21.92 -41.17
N ALA A 356 -0.82 -21.05 -42.11
CA ALA A 356 0.18 -21.32 -43.15
C ALA A 356 1.60 -21.60 -42.61
N LYS A 357 1.88 -21.26 -41.34
CA LYS A 357 3.16 -21.58 -40.66
C LYS A 357 3.26 -23.04 -40.25
N CYS A 358 2.15 -23.78 -40.24
CA CYS A 358 2.06 -25.16 -39.73
C CYS A 358 1.97 -26.18 -40.89
N THR A 359 2.56 -27.35 -40.68
CA THR A 359 2.37 -28.53 -41.52
C THR A 359 1.01 -29.19 -41.24
N GLN A 360 0.53 -30.04 -42.14
CA GLN A 360 -0.71 -30.79 -41.91
C GLN A 360 -0.66 -31.63 -40.63
N ALA A 361 0.46 -32.31 -40.36
CA ALA A 361 0.64 -33.10 -39.13
C ALA A 361 0.55 -32.26 -37.85
N GLU A 362 1.01 -31.00 -37.88
CA GLU A 362 0.87 -30.06 -36.77
C GLU A 362 -0.60 -29.60 -36.64
N LEU A 363 -1.31 -29.33 -37.74
CA LEU A 363 -2.74 -28.99 -37.73
C LEU A 363 -3.59 -30.15 -37.20
N ASP A 364 -3.25 -31.39 -37.57
CA ASP A 364 -3.95 -32.61 -37.17
C ASP A 364 -3.97 -32.81 -35.64
N ILE A 365 -3.04 -32.19 -34.90
CA ILE A 365 -3.04 -32.19 -33.42
C ILE A 365 -4.36 -31.61 -32.88
N ALA A 366 -4.88 -30.55 -33.50
CA ALA A 366 -6.15 -29.95 -33.12
C ALA A 366 -7.33 -30.66 -33.80
N LEU A 367 -7.22 -31.00 -35.09
CA LEU A 367 -8.31 -31.63 -35.85
C LEU A 367 -8.71 -32.99 -35.27
N ASN A 368 -7.73 -33.81 -34.86
CA ASN A 368 -7.98 -35.11 -34.23
C ASN A 368 -8.66 -34.99 -32.85
N LYS A 369 -8.58 -33.82 -32.21
CA LYS A 369 -9.30 -33.50 -30.97
C LYS A 369 -10.70 -32.93 -31.24
N ASN A 370 -11.20 -32.99 -32.49
CA ASN A 370 -12.48 -32.46 -32.92
C ASN A 370 -12.59 -30.93 -32.76
N TRP A 371 -11.49 -30.21 -33.06
CA TRP A 371 -11.47 -28.76 -33.21
C TRP A 371 -11.43 -28.36 -34.68
N SER A 372 -12.20 -27.33 -35.04
CA SER A 372 -12.07 -26.66 -36.34
C SER A 372 -11.06 -25.52 -36.24
N LEU A 373 -10.22 -25.39 -37.28
CA LEU A 373 -9.25 -24.30 -37.41
C LEU A 373 -9.74 -23.34 -38.50
N ALA A 374 -9.63 -22.03 -38.24
CA ALA A 374 -10.06 -20.97 -39.17
C ALA A 374 -9.08 -19.80 -39.22
#